data_AF-A0AAW9WQB2-F1
#
_entry.id   AF-A0AAW9WQB2-F1
#
_cell.length_a   1.000
_cell.length_b   1.000
_cell.length_c   1.000
_cell.angle_alpha   90.00
_cell.angle_beta   90.00
_cell.angle_gamma   90.00
#
_symmetry.space_group_name_H-M   'P 1'
#
loop_
_entity.id
_entity.type
_entity.pdbx_description
1 polymer ?
#
loop_
_entity_poly.entity_id
_entity_poly.type
_entity_poly.pdbx_seq_one_letter_code
_entity_poly.pdbx_strand_id
1 'polypeptide(L)'
;MTVKDCYEAIGADYQEVLRRLANEERVKRFLLKFPGDDSFSGLVKAVEEGDYETAFRAVHTLKGICLNLSITRLAASSSALTESLRGGRWSEEAGRLFEQVKEEYAQTVQEIKKLEND
;
A
#
# COMPACT_ATOMS: atom_id res chain seq x y z
N MET A 1 -5.55 20.00 -4.42
CA MET A 1 -4.37 19.25 -3.95
C MET A 1 -3.52 18.85 -5.15
N THR A 2 -2.21 19.01 -5.07
CA THR A 2 -1.29 18.56 -6.12
C THR A 2 -0.87 17.10 -5.91
N VAL A 3 -0.26 16.47 -6.92
CA VAL A 3 0.33 15.13 -6.76
C VAL A 3 1.39 15.15 -5.66
N LYS A 4 2.22 16.19 -5.61
CA LYS A 4 3.25 16.34 -4.58
C LYS A 4 2.65 16.42 -3.17
N ASP A 5 1.61 17.23 -2.97
CA ASP A 5 0.92 17.33 -1.67
C ASP A 5 0.36 15.97 -1.23
N CYS A 6 -0.21 15.21 -2.16
CA CYS A 6 -0.70 13.86 -1.90
C CYS A 6 0.43 12.92 -1.44
N TYR A 7 1.59 12.97 -2.08
CA TYR A 7 2.75 12.15 -1.71
C TYR A 7 3.30 12.51 -0.33
N GLU A 8 3.39 13.80 -0.01
CA GLU A 8 3.82 14.27 1.31
C GLU A 8 2.85 13.80 2.41
N ALA A 9 1.53 13.89 2.16
CA ALA A 9 0.50 13.51 3.12
C ALA A 9 0.48 12.00 3.46
N ILE A 10 0.88 11.13 2.52
CA ILE A 10 0.89 9.66 2.71
C ILE A 10 2.28 9.13 3.09
N GLY A 11 3.28 10.00 3.27
CA GLY A 11 4.66 9.60 3.58
C GLY A 11 5.32 8.83 2.42
N ALA A 12 5.14 9.31 1.19
CA ALA A 12 5.69 8.75 -0.03
C ALA A 12 6.81 9.64 -0.62
N ASP A 13 7.65 9.06 -1.47
CA ASP A 13 8.75 9.77 -2.14
C ASP A 13 8.34 10.25 -3.54
N TYR A 14 7.92 11.52 -3.61
CA TYR A 14 7.52 12.17 -4.86
C TYR A 14 8.69 12.28 -5.87
N GLN A 15 9.93 12.50 -5.40
CA GLN A 15 11.07 12.68 -6.29
C GLN A 15 11.48 11.36 -6.94
N GLU A 16 11.47 10.27 -6.17
CA GLU A 16 11.76 8.93 -6.67
C GLU A 16 10.69 8.46 -7.67
N VAL A 17 9.40 8.65 -7.38
CA VAL A 17 8.37 8.25 -8.34
C VAL A 17 8.42 9.07 -9.63
N LEU A 18 8.73 10.37 -9.53
CA LEU A 18 8.83 11.26 -10.70
C LEU A 18 10.00 10.83 -11.58
N ARG A 19 11.15 10.46 -10.98
CA ARG A 19 12.29 9.90 -11.70
C ARG A 19 11.92 8.59 -12.39
N ARG A 20 11.16 7.72 -11.73
CA ARG A 20 10.74 6.41 -12.25
C ARG A 20 9.73 6.50 -13.38
N LEU A 21 8.75 7.39 -13.28
CA LEU A 21 7.65 7.52 -14.24
C LEU A 21 7.84 8.67 -15.25
N ALA A 22 8.95 9.39 -15.14
CA ALA A 22 9.44 10.47 -16.00
C ALA A 22 8.63 11.78 -15.99
N ASN A 23 7.32 11.76 -15.71
CA ASN A 23 6.52 12.98 -15.61
C ASN A 23 5.33 12.82 -14.65
N GLU A 24 4.82 13.96 -14.17
CA GLU A 24 3.75 14.01 -13.16
C GLU A 24 2.41 13.48 -13.69
N GLU A 25 2.09 13.64 -14.98
CA GLU A 25 0.86 13.11 -15.57
C GLU A 25 0.79 11.58 -15.46
N ARG A 26 1.91 10.90 -15.73
CA ARG A 26 2.03 9.44 -15.54
C ARG A 26 1.94 9.06 -14.08
N VAL A 27 2.58 9.82 -13.18
CA VAL A 27 2.47 9.60 -11.73
C VAL A 27 1.00 9.67 -11.29
N LYS A 28 0.28 10.75 -11.63
CA LYS A 28 -1.14 10.93 -11.30
C LYS A 28 -1.95 9.76 -11.86
N ARG A 29 -1.76 9.41 -13.14
CA ARG A 29 -2.51 8.32 -13.80
C ARG A 29 -2.36 6.97 -13.09
N PHE A 30 -1.15 6.60 -12.68
CA PHE A 30 -0.93 5.32 -12.00
C PHE A 30 -1.33 5.36 -10.52
N LEU A 31 -1.12 6.49 -9.84
CA LEU A 31 -1.55 6.66 -8.46
C LEU A 31 -3.07 6.53 -8.31
N LEU A 32 -3.85 7.13 -9.23
CA LEU A 32 -5.31 7.06 -9.21
C LEU A 32 -5.87 5.64 -9.41
N LYS A 33 -5.06 4.70 -9.94
CA LYS A 33 -5.46 3.29 -10.07
C LYS A 33 -5.24 2.48 -8.79
N PHE A 34 -4.43 2.98 -7.86
CA PHE A 34 -4.07 2.25 -6.64
C PHE A 34 -5.28 1.75 -5.83
N PRO A 35 -6.35 2.55 -5.59
CA PRO A 35 -7.51 2.09 -4.84
C PRO A 35 -8.32 0.99 -5.55
N GLY A 36 -8.11 0.78 -6.84
CA GLY A 36 -8.79 -0.25 -7.63
C GLY A 36 -8.07 -1.59 -7.68
N ASP A 37 -6.94 -1.74 -6.97
CA ASP A 37 -6.26 -3.03 -6.84
C ASP A 37 -6.83 -3.85 -5.67
N ASP A 38 -7.08 -5.14 -5.92
CA ASP A 38 -7.76 -6.03 -4.97
C ASP A 38 -6.83 -6.62 -3.89
N SER A 39 -5.53 -6.31 -3.89
CA SER A 39 -4.56 -6.95 -2.98
C SER A 39 -4.87 -6.65 -1.52
N PHE A 40 -5.32 -5.44 -1.19
CA PHE A 40 -5.67 -5.10 0.19
C PHE A 40 -6.96 -5.78 0.66
N SER A 41 -8.02 -5.77 -0.15
CA SER A 41 -9.25 -6.50 0.19
C SER A 41 -9.01 -8.01 0.28
N GLY A 42 -8.16 -8.56 -0.59
CA GLY A 42 -7.74 -9.96 -0.54
C GLY A 42 -6.96 -10.28 0.74
N LEU A 43 -6.07 -9.38 1.18
CA LEU A 43 -5.35 -9.50 2.45
C LEU A 43 -6.32 -9.55 3.63
N VAL A 44 -7.25 -8.59 3.73
CA VAL A 44 -8.20 -8.51 4.84
C VAL A 44 -9.04 -9.78 4.93
N LYS A 45 -9.62 -10.19 3.80
CA LYS A 45 -10.44 -11.41 3.73
C LYS A 45 -9.66 -12.66 4.14
N ALA A 46 -8.43 -12.81 3.65
CA ALA A 46 -7.61 -13.98 3.96
C ALA A 46 -7.23 -14.06 5.44
N VAL A 47 -6.97 -12.91 6.09
CA VAL A 47 -6.75 -12.86 7.54
C VAL A 47 -8.01 -13.25 8.32
N GLU A 48 -9.18 -12.75 7.93
CA GLU A 48 -10.46 -13.10 8.55
C GLU A 48 -10.79 -14.61 8.43
N GLU A 49 -10.43 -15.22 7.30
CA GLU A 49 -10.63 -16.65 7.04
C GLU A 49 -9.53 -17.54 7.65
N GLY A 50 -8.47 -16.95 8.22
CA GLY A 50 -7.31 -17.67 8.75
C GLY A 50 -6.41 -18.30 7.68
N ASP A 51 -6.57 -17.90 6.41
CA ASP A 51 -5.73 -18.34 5.29
C ASP A 51 -4.48 -17.45 5.17
N TYR A 52 -3.50 -17.72 6.05
CA TYR A 52 -2.28 -16.91 6.13
C TYR A 52 -1.35 -17.06 4.92
N GLU A 53 -1.47 -18.15 4.15
CA GLU A 53 -0.76 -18.34 2.88
C GLU A 53 -1.29 -17.39 1.81
N THR A 54 -2.61 -17.24 1.71
CA THR A 54 -3.23 -16.25 0.82
C THR A 54 -2.98 -14.83 1.31
N ALA A 55 -3.04 -14.58 2.62
CA ALA A 55 -2.70 -13.29 3.20
C ALA A 55 -1.26 -12.88 2.86
N PHE A 56 -0.29 -13.80 2.99
CA PHE A 56 1.10 -13.57 2.61
C PHE A 56 1.23 -13.14 1.14
N ARG A 57 0.58 -13.86 0.21
CA ARG A 57 0.60 -13.51 -1.21
C ARG A 57 -0.02 -12.14 -1.48
N ALA A 58 -1.14 -11.84 -0.83
CA ALA A 58 -1.86 -10.58 -0.99
C ALA A 58 -1.02 -9.38 -0.52
N VAL A 59 -0.46 -9.44 0.70
CA VAL A 59 0.41 -8.36 1.21
C VAL A 59 1.72 -8.24 0.41
N HIS A 60 2.25 -9.35 -0.12
CA HIS A 60 3.43 -9.32 -0.98
C HIS A 60 3.17 -8.55 -2.28
N THR A 61 2.00 -8.74 -2.90
CA THR A 61 1.58 -7.98 -4.08
C THR A 61 1.39 -6.51 -3.74
N LEU A 62 0.69 -6.20 -2.64
CA LEU A 62 0.49 -4.82 -2.17
C LEU A 62 1.83 -4.10 -1.95
N LYS A 63 2.80 -4.76 -1.31
CA LYS A 63 4.17 -4.27 -1.15
C LYS A 63 4.80 -3.92 -2.50
N GLY A 64 4.70 -4.80 -3.48
CA GLY A 64 5.26 -4.58 -4.83
C GLY A 64 4.66 -3.36 -5.52
N ILE A 65 3.34 -3.17 -5.41
CA ILE A 65 2.65 -1.99 -5.94
C ILE A 65 3.14 -0.72 -5.25
N CYS A 66 3.22 -0.72 -3.92
CA CYS A 66 3.71 0.42 -3.14
C CYS A 66 5.15 0.80 -3.51
N LEU A 67 6.03 -0.19 -3.71
CA LEU A 67 7.41 0.03 -4.15
C LEU A 67 7.48 0.65 -5.56
N ASN A 68 6.64 0.18 -6.49
CA ASN A 68 6.60 0.73 -7.85
C ASN A 68 6.09 2.18 -7.89
N LEU A 69 5.24 2.56 -6.94
CA LEU A 69 4.70 3.91 -6.80
C LEU A 69 5.45 4.76 -5.77
N SER A 70 6.51 4.23 -5.16
CA SER A 70 7.27 4.90 -4.09
C SER A 70 6.41 5.37 -2.90
N ILE A 71 5.35 4.60 -2.57
CA ILE A 71 4.50 4.82 -1.39
C ILE A 71 5.22 4.24 -0.16
N THR A 72 6.26 4.95 0.28
CA THR A 72 7.31 4.45 1.19
C THR A 72 6.77 3.91 2.50
N ARG A 73 5.89 4.65 3.18
CA ARG A 73 5.35 4.25 4.49
C ARG A 73 4.60 2.91 4.41
N LEU A 74 3.63 2.82 3.50
CA LEU A 74 2.83 1.60 3.30
C LEU A 74 3.67 0.44 2.73
N ALA A 75 4.69 0.73 1.90
CA ALA A 75 5.62 -0.29 1.44
C ALA A 75 6.40 -0.92 2.60
N ALA A 76 6.84 -0.11 3.58
CA ALA A 76 7.59 -0.58 4.74
C ALA A 76 6.74 -1.48 5.64
N SER A 77 5.52 -1.05 6.01
CA SER A 77 4.61 -1.85 6.83
C SER A 77 4.15 -3.13 6.11
N SER A 78 3.83 -3.04 4.81
CA SER A 78 3.49 -4.21 3.99
C SER A 78 4.67 -5.19 3.90
N SER A 79 5.91 -4.69 3.80
CA SER A 79 7.09 -5.54 3.82
C SER A 79 7.26 -6.25 5.17
N ALA A 80 7.12 -5.55 6.28
CA ALA A 80 7.21 -6.16 7.61
C ALA A 80 6.13 -7.23 7.80
N LEU A 81 4.88 -6.96 7.41
CA LEU A 81 3.79 -7.93 7.47
C LEU A 81 4.05 -9.14 6.56
N THR A 82 4.60 -8.93 5.36
CA THR A 82 5.03 -10.01 4.46
C THR A 82 6.02 -10.95 5.17
N GLU A 83 7.03 -10.40 5.84
CA GLU A 83 8.01 -11.22 6.55
C GLU A 83 7.40 -11.96 7.75
N SER A 84 6.51 -11.30 8.51
CA SER A 84 5.82 -11.91 9.65
C SER A 84 4.94 -13.11 9.23
N LEU A 85 4.29 -13.02 8.06
CA LEU A 85 3.44 -14.07 7.51
C LEU A 85 4.19 -15.16 6.72
N ARG A 86 5.50 -15.01 6.47
CA ARG A 86 6.29 -15.93 5.62
C ARG A 86 6.25 -17.39 6.08
N GLY A 87 6.02 -17.63 7.38
CA GLY A 87 5.91 -18.96 7.97
C GLY A 87 4.51 -19.58 7.93
N GLY A 88 3.53 -18.93 7.27
CA GLY A 88 2.15 -19.40 7.18
C GLY A 88 1.40 -19.41 8.51
N ARG A 89 1.80 -18.55 9.46
CA ARG A 89 1.26 -18.52 10.83
C ARG A 89 0.96 -17.10 11.27
N TRP A 90 -0.08 -16.97 12.08
CA TRP A 90 -0.38 -15.72 12.77
C TRP A 90 0.42 -15.58 14.06
N SER A 91 0.89 -14.37 14.32
CA SER A 91 1.59 -13.98 15.55
C SER A 91 1.00 -12.67 16.07
N GLU A 92 1.29 -12.32 17.33
CA GLU A 92 0.92 -11.00 17.87
C GLU A 92 1.53 -9.85 17.04
N GLU A 93 2.75 -10.05 16.53
CA GLU A 93 3.41 -9.09 15.65
C GLU A 93 2.66 -8.95 14.32
N ALA A 94 2.25 -10.06 13.70
CA ALA A 94 1.47 -10.04 12.47
C ALA A 94 0.16 -9.27 12.65
N GLY A 95 -0.53 -9.45 13.79
CA GLY A 95 -1.74 -8.70 14.11
C GLY A 95 -1.52 -7.20 14.25
N ARG A 96 -0.46 -6.79 14.96
CA ARG A 96 -0.10 -5.37 15.06
C ARG A 96 0.26 -4.76 13.70
N LEU A 97 1.04 -5.47 12.89
CA LEU A 97 1.44 -5.02 11.56
C LEU A 97 0.25 -4.97 10.59
N PHE A 98 -0.70 -5.89 10.70
CA PHE A 98 -1.93 -5.88 9.92
C PHE A 98 -2.79 -4.65 10.21
N GLU A 99 -2.98 -4.28 11.47
CA GLU A 99 -3.70 -3.05 11.82
C GLU A 99 -2.95 -1.80 11.31
N GLN A 100 -1.61 -1.78 11.40
CA GLN A 100 -0.82 -0.69 10.83
C GLN A 100 -1.01 -0.57 9.31
N VAL A 101 -0.96 -1.70 8.57
CA VAL A 101 -1.20 -1.72 7.12
C VAL A 101 -2.60 -1.23 6.78
N LYS A 102 -3.63 -1.61 7.56
CA LYS A 102 -5.01 -1.13 7.37
C LYS A 102 -5.11 0.39 7.52
N GLU A 103 -4.52 0.93 8.58
CA GLU A 103 -4.58 2.37 8.86
C GLU A 103 -3.85 3.18 7.78
N GLU A 104 -2.66 2.73 7.38
CA GLU A 104 -1.85 3.38 6.34
C GLU A 104 -2.47 3.25 4.94
N TYR A 105 -3.09 2.10 4.62
CA TYR A 105 -3.84 1.93 3.37
C TYR A 105 -5.06 2.86 3.33
N ALA A 106 -5.83 2.94 4.42
CA ALA A 106 -7.00 3.82 4.50
C ALA A 106 -6.60 5.29 4.32
N GLN A 107 -5.54 5.74 4.99
CA GLN A 107 -4.99 7.09 4.81
C GLN A 107 -4.55 7.31 3.36
N THR A 108 -3.84 6.34 2.77
CA THR A 108 -3.37 6.43 1.37
C THR A 108 -4.53 6.60 0.40
N VAL A 109 -5.56 5.76 0.51
CA VAL A 109 -6.76 5.84 -0.35
C VAL A 109 -7.51 7.15 -0.13
N GLN A 110 -7.60 7.63 1.11
CA GLN A 110 -8.27 8.89 1.41
C GLN A 110 -7.60 10.08 0.72
N GLU A 111 -6.26 10.19 0.77
CA GLU A 111 -5.54 11.26 0.10
C GLU A 111 -5.65 11.13 -1.43
N ILE A 112 -5.52 9.92 -1.98
CA ILE A 112 -5.69 9.70 -3.43
C ILE A 112 -7.09 10.14 -3.91
N LYS A 113 -8.15 9.87 -3.13
CA LYS A 113 -9.51 10.32 -3.45
C LYS A 113 -9.65 11.83 -3.42
N LYS A 114 -8.95 12.54 -2.53
CA LYS A 114 -8.93 14.02 -2.56
C LYS A 114 -8.33 14.51 -3.87
N LEU A 115 -7.26 13.87 -4.36
CA LEU A 115 -6.56 14.24 -5.60
C LEU A 115 -7.43 14.03 -6.85
N GLU A 116 -8.30 13.04 -6.83
CA GLU A 116 -9.23 12.72 -7.93
C GLU A 116 -10.32 13.78 -8.09
N ASN A 117 -10.74 14.39 -6.97
CA ASN A 117 -11.81 15.39 -6.93
C ASN A 117 -11.31 16.84 -7.16
N ASP A 118 -10.01 17.01 -7.43
CA ASP A 118 -9.34 18.28 -7.75
C ASP A 118 -8.98 18.40 -9.24
#